data_AF-A0A1X7TMA5-F1
#
_entry.id   AF-A0A1X7TMA5-F1
#
_cell.length_a   1.000
_cell.length_b   1.000
_cell.length_c   1.000
_cell.angle_alpha   90.00
_cell.angle_beta   90.00
_cell.angle_gamma   90.00
#
_symmetry.space_group_name_H-M   'P 1'
#
loop_
_entity.id
_entity.type
_entity.pdbx_description
1 polymer ?
#
loop_
_entity_poly.entity_id
_entity_poly.type
_entity_poly.pdbx_seq_one_letter_code
_entity_poly.pdbx_strand_id
1 'polypeptide(L)'
;MKAVISILRSWSIRLIIYLDDILIMGSTQSEVKAHLQKAIALLEKLGFCINWKKSVVEPSQFIEFLGLVVNSESLTLSVPQHKVQKIFRECQSLWNKAMASERDLAHLIGLLTSVNQAVSVGPLHYRA
;
A
#
# COMPACT_ATOMS: atom_id res chain seq x y z
N MET A 1 -4.91 -17.26 7.55
CA MET A 1 -3.81 -16.91 6.61
C MET A 1 -2.50 -17.65 6.85
N LYS A 2 -1.93 -17.71 8.07
CA LYS A 2 -0.57 -18.28 8.33
C LYS A 2 -0.22 -19.58 7.57
N ALA A 3 -1.11 -20.56 7.53
CA ALA A 3 -0.89 -21.82 6.80
C ALA A 3 -0.71 -21.61 5.28
N VAL A 4 -1.56 -20.79 4.65
CA VAL A 4 -1.48 -20.42 3.23
C VAL A 4 -0.12 -19.78 2.92
N ILE A 5 0.32 -18.87 3.79
CA ILE A 5 1.61 -18.18 3.67
C ILE A 5 2.76 -19.18 3.70
N SER A 6 2.71 -20.13 4.63
CA SER A 6 3.74 -21.17 4.76
C SER A 6 3.83 -22.02 3.50
N ILE A 7 2.69 -22.39 2.91
CA ILE A 7 2.63 -23.15 1.66
C ILE A 7 3.23 -22.33 0.50
N LEU A 8 2.79 -21.08 0.31
CA LEU A 8 3.31 -20.23 -0.77
C LEU A 8 4.83 -20.00 -0.64
N ARG A 9 5.33 -19.78 0.57
CA ARG A 9 6.78 -19.65 0.83
C ARG A 9 7.54 -20.95 0.59
N SER A 10 6.94 -22.11 0.86
CA SER A 10 7.54 -23.41 0.53
C SER A 10 7.72 -23.63 -0.98
N TRP A 11 6.97 -22.89 -1.80
CA TRP A 11 7.13 -22.86 -3.27
C TRP A 11 8.11 -21.79 -3.75
N SER A 12 8.92 -21.22 -2.85
CA SER A 12 9.87 -20.14 -3.12
C SER A 12 9.23 -18.84 -3.63
N ILE A 13 7.94 -18.63 -3.36
CA ILE A 13 7.25 -17.39 -3.75
C ILE A 13 7.60 -16.30 -2.73
N ARG A 14 8.29 -15.24 -3.21
CA ARG A 14 8.55 -14.03 -2.41
C ARG A 14 7.28 -13.19 -2.34
N LEU A 15 6.80 -12.95 -1.12
CA LEU A 15 5.57 -12.20 -0.88
C LEU A 15 5.53 -11.49 0.48
N ILE A 16 4.79 -10.39 0.55
CA ILE A 16 4.43 -9.65 1.77
C ILE A 16 2.92 -9.77 1.96
N ILE A 17 2.48 -9.95 3.20
CA ILE A 17 1.06 -10.04 3.56
C ILE A 17 0.78 -9.13 4.74
N TYR A 18 -0.32 -8.41 4.64
CA TYR A 18 -0.88 -7.61 5.72
C TYR A 18 -2.39 -7.82 5.75
N LEU A 19 -2.86 -8.56 6.77
CA LEU A 19 -4.26 -9.01 6.87
C LEU A 19 -4.72 -9.70 5.57
N ASP A 20 -5.55 -9.02 4.78
CA ASP A 20 -6.16 -9.44 3.53
C ASP A 20 -5.41 -8.97 2.26
N ASP A 21 -4.45 -8.05 2.40
CA ASP A 21 -3.62 -7.58 1.29
C ASP A 21 -2.38 -8.46 1.09
N ILE A 22 -2.13 -8.88 -0.16
CA ILE A 22 -1.00 -9.73 -0.55
C ILE A 22 -0.23 -9.06 -1.70
N LEU A 23 1.07 -8.87 -1.51
CA LEU A 23 2.00 -8.42 -2.55
C LEU A 23 2.96 -9.54 -2.92
N ILE A 24 3.00 -9.93 -4.19
CA ILE A 24 3.92 -10.94 -4.73
C ILE A 24 5.01 -10.23 -5.53
N MET A 25 6.26 -10.64 -5.32
CA MET A 25 7.44 -10.06 -5.97
C MET A 25 8.29 -11.17 -6.60
N GLY A 26 9.03 -10.81 -7.64
CA GLY A 26 9.90 -11.71 -8.38
C GLY A 26 10.85 -10.91 -9.27
N SER A 27 11.79 -11.59 -9.90
CA SER A 27 12.84 -10.96 -10.70
C SER A 27 12.40 -10.73 -12.14
N THR A 28 11.40 -11.46 -12.63
CA THR A 28 10.87 -11.33 -13.99
C THR A 28 9.35 -11.25 -14.00
N GLN A 29 8.79 -10.59 -15.02
CA GLN A 29 7.35 -10.52 -15.22
C GLN A 29 6.72 -11.92 -15.31
N SER A 30 7.34 -12.84 -16.06
CA SER A 30 6.85 -14.22 -16.23
C SER A 30 6.83 -14.99 -14.92
N GLU A 31 7.87 -14.83 -14.09
CA GLU A 31 7.93 -15.44 -12.75
C GLU A 31 6.81 -14.91 -11.85
N VAL A 32 6.64 -13.59 -11.75
CA VAL A 32 5.59 -12.98 -10.93
C VAL A 32 4.22 -13.42 -11.39
N LYS A 33 3.99 -13.50 -12.71
CA LYS A 33 2.72 -13.98 -13.28
C LYS A 33 2.47 -15.44 -12.90
N ALA A 34 3.47 -16.32 -13.02
CA ALA A 34 3.34 -17.72 -12.62
C ALA A 34 3.07 -17.87 -11.11
N HIS A 35 3.77 -17.10 -10.28
CA HIS A 35 3.58 -17.10 -8.82
C HIS A 35 2.19 -16.59 -8.42
N LEU A 36 1.72 -15.53 -9.07
CA LEU A 36 0.38 -15.00 -8.87
C LEU A 36 -0.68 -16.05 -9.20
N GLN A 37 -0.59 -16.73 -10.34
CA GLN A 37 -1.56 -17.77 -10.71
C GLN A 37 -1.59 -18.92 -9.70
N LYS A 38 -0.42 -19.36 -9.20
CA LYS A 38 -0.35 -20.37 -8.13
C LYS A 38 -1.01 -19.88 -6.83
N ALA A 39 -0.80 -18.63 -6.46
CA ALA A 39 -1.37 -18.05 -5.25
C ALA A 39 -2.90 -17.93 -5.35
N ILE A 40 -3.40 -17.44 -6.49
CA ILE A 40 -4.83 -17.36 -6.82
C ILE A 40 -5.47 -18.75 -6.71
N ALA A 41 -4.93 -19.74 -7.41
CA ALA A 41 -5.47 -21.09 -7.41
C ALA A 41 -5.50 -21.73 -6.00
N LEU A 42 -4.47 -21.49 -5.19
CA LEU A 42 -4.44 -21.96 -3.81
C LEU A 42 -5.52 -21.27 -2.96
N LEU A 43 -5.65 -19.96 -3.06
CA LEU A 43 -6.63 -19.18 -2.31
C LEU A 43 -8.06 -19.62 -2.64
N GLU A 44 -8.39 -19.74 -3.93
CA GLU A 44 -9.70 -20.19 -4.38
C GLU A 44 -9.99 -21.62 -3.93
N LYS A 45 -9.02 -22.53 -4.04
CA LYS A 45 -9.15 -23.92 -3.57
C LYS A 45 -9.44 -24.01 -2.06
N LEU A 46 -8.94 -23.05 -1.29
CA LEU A 46 -9.16 -22.96 0.15
C LEU A 46 -10.43 -22.17 0.52
N GLY A 47 -11.22 -21.74 -0.47
CA GLY A 47 -12.50 -21.05 -0.26
C GLY A 47 -12.38 -19.53 -0.05
N PHE A 48 -11.23 -18.92 -0.34
CA PHE A 48 -11.10 -17.46 -0.31
C PHE A 48 -11.70 -16.83 -1.57
N CYS A 49 -12.41 -15.71 -1.40
CA CYS A 49 -12.95 -14.91 -2.50
C CYS A 49 -11.96 -13.80 -2.88
N ILE A 50 -11.51 -13.80 -4.13
CA ILE A 50 -10.61 -12.77 -4.65
C ILE A 50 -11.40 -11.53 -5.08
N ASN A 51 -10.99 -10.35 -4.61
CA ASN A 51 -11.58 -9.10 -5.05
C ASN A 51 -10.95 -8.63 -6.38
N TRP A 52 -11.40 -9.19 -7.49
CA TRP A 52 -10.88 -8.89 -8.83
C TRP A 52 -10.92 -7.41 -9.22
N LYS A 53 -11.85 -6.62 -8.65
CA LYS A 53 -11.92 -5.18 -8.92
C LYS A 53 -10.80 -4.39 -8.24
N LYS A 54 -10.29 -4.88 -7.12
CA LYS A 54 -9.19 -4.24 -6.36
C LYS A 54 -7.84 -4.89 -6.63
N SER A 55 -7.82 -6.15 -7.05
CA SER A 55 -6.59 -6.90 -7.33
C SER A 55 -5.92 -6.45 -8.62
N VAL A 56 -4.59 -6.32 -8.58
CA VAL A 56 -3.75 -6.13 -9.76
C VAL A 56 -3.25 -7.49 -10.21
N VAL A 57 -3.64 -7.92 -11.42
CA VAL A 57 -3.35 -9.28 -11.93
C VAL A 57 -2.23 -9.33 -12.96
N GLU A 58 -1.82 -8.18 -13.50
CA GLU A 58 -0.66 -8.08 -14.36
C GLU A 58 0.52 -7.52 -13.55
N PRO A 59 1.72 -8.13 -13.64
CA PRO A 59 2.88 -7.63 -12.92
C PRO A 59 3.20 -6.19 -13.34
N SER A 60 3.51 -5.35 -12.35
CA SER A 60 3.85 -3.93 -12.55
C SER A 60 5.10 -3.58 -11.74
N GLN A 61 5.90 -2.67 -12.27
CA GLN A 61 7.02 -2.08 -11.53
C GLN A 61 6.56 -1.05 -10.48
N PHE A 62 5.33 -0.55 -10.63
CA PHE A 62 4.71 0.45 -9.76
C PHE A 62 3.38 -0.10 -9.25
N ILE A 63 3.28 -0.33 -7.95
CA ILE A 63 2.06 -0.88 -7.36
C ILE A 63 1.75 -0.17 -6.04
N GLU A 64 0.49 0.18 -5.85
CA GLU A 64 0.03 0.70 -4.56
C GLU A 64 -0.22 -0.46 -3.60
N PHE A 65 0.46 -0.46 -2.46
CA PHE A 65 0.33 -1.45 -1.40
C PHE A 65 0.38 -0.76 -0.05
N LEU A 66 -0.62 -1.00 0.80
CA LEU A 66 -0.76 -0.37 2.13
C LEU A 66 -0.73 1.17 2.10
N GLY A 67 -1.29 1.76 1.04
CA GLY A 67 -1.41 3.21 0.88
C GLY A 67 -0.10 3.91 0.49
N LEU A 68 0.90 3.15 0.03
CA LEU A 68 2.17 3.62 -0.53
C LEU A 68 2.37 3.04 -1.93
N VAL A 69 3.08 3.76 -2.79
CA VAL A 69 3.55 3.23 -4.09
C VAL A 69 4.89 2.55 -3.86
N VAL A 70 4.94 1.25 -4.17
CA VAL A 70 6.16 0.45 -4.27
C VAL A 70 6.70 0.58 -5.69
N ASN A 71 7.94 1.08 -5.83
CA ASN A 71 8.67 1.09 -7.09
C ASN A 71 9.79 0.05 -7.04
N SER A 72 9.67 -1.03 -7.81
CA SER A 72 10.67 -2.10 -7.83
C SER A 72 11.92 -1.80 -8.67
N GLU A 73 11.89 -0.80 -9.55
CA GLU A 73 13.08 -0.40 -10.33
C GLU A 73 14.08 0.35 -9.46
N SER A 74 13.59 1.29 -8.65
CA SER A 74 14.42 2.11 -7.75
C SER A 74 14.48 1.58 -6.32
N LEU A 75 13.70 0.55 -5.98
CA LEU A 75 13.52 0.02 -4.63
C LEU A 75 13.10 1.11 -3.62
N THR A 76 12.18 1.97 -4.04
CA THR A 76 11.66 3.07 -3.21
C THR A 76 10.20 2.88 -2.85
N LEU A 77 9.82 3.48 -1.72
CA LEU A 77 8.45 3.70 -1.31
C LEU A 77 8.13 5.19 -1.48
N SER A 78 7.00 5.51 -2.09
CA SER A 78 6.56 6.90 -2.25
C SER A 78 5.07 7.06 -1.95
N VAL A 79 4.64 8.30 -1.72
CA VAL A 79 3.24 8.62 -1.47
C VAL A 79 2.49 8.66 -2.82
N PRO A 80 1.34 7.98 -2.96
CA PRO A 80 0.54 8.06 -4.19
C PRO A 80 0.14 9.49 -4.53
N GLN A 81 0.18 9.85 -5.81
CA GLN A 81 -0.08 11.22 -6.27
C GLN A 81 -1.45 11.75 -5.83
N HIS A 82 -2.47 10.90 -5.83
CA HIS A 82 -3.81 11.28 -5.39
C HIS A 82 -3.84 11.66 -3.89
N LYS A 83 -3.00 11.01 -3.07
CA LYS A 83 -2.87 11.28 -1.63
C LYS A 83 -2.10 12.58 -1.39
N VAL A 84 -1.06 12.86 -2.18
CA VAL A 84 -0.36 14.16 -2.18
C VAL A 84 -1.33 15.29 -2.53
N GLN A 85 -2.13 15.14 -3.59
CA GLN A 85 -3.13 16.13 -3.99
C GLN A 85 -4.19 16.35 -2.91
N LYS A 86 -4.63 15.28 -2.24
CA LYS A 86 -5.55 15.40 -1.11
C LYS A 86 -4.94 16.22 0.02
N ILE A 87 -3.73 15.90 0.46
CA ILE A 87 -3.03 16.64 1.52
C ILE A 87 -2.92 18.13 1.14
N PHE A 88 -2.50 18.44 -0.08
CA PHE A 88 -2.39 19.82 -0.54
C PHE A 88 -3.74 20.57 -0.48
N ARG A 89 -4.83 19.94 -0.91
CA ARG A 89 -6.18 20.52 -0.86
C ARG A 89 -6.63 20.78 0.58
N GLU A 90 -6.39 19.85 1.49
CA GLU A 90 -6.76 20.01 2.90
C GLU A 90 -5.94 21.12 3.58
N CYS A 91 -4.64 21.21 3.28
CA CYS A 91 -3.81 22.33 3.73
C CYS A 91 -4.34 23.68 3.22
N GLN A 92 -4.69 23.76 1.93
CA GLN A 92 -5.22 24.99 1.33
C GLN A 92 -6.60 25.35 1.91
N SER A 93 -7.45 24.35 2.16
CA SER A 93 -8.75 24.55 2.80
C SER A 93 -8.58 25.13 4.22
N LEU A 94 -7.67 24.55 5.00
CA LEU A 94 -7.37 25.03 6.35
C LEU A 94 -6.78 26.44 6.35
N TRP A 95 -5.85 26.73 5.43
CA TRP A 95 -5.22 28.04 5.28
C TRP A 95 -6.23 29.16 4.99
N ASN A 96 -7.26 28.85 4.19
CA ASN A 96 -8.28 29.82 3.79
C ASN A 96 -9.42 29.95 4.82
N LYS A 97 -9.45 29.14 5.88
CA LYS A 97 -10.46 29.26 6.94
C LYS A 97 -10.11 30.41 7.88
N ALA A 98 -11.09 31.27 8.17
CA ALA A 98 -10.94 32.36 9.13
C ALA A 98 -10.71 31.85 10.58
N MET A 99 -11.31 30.71 10.94
CA MET A 99 -11.05 29.98 12.19
C MET A 99 -11.02 28.48 11.91
N ALA A 100 -9.97 27.82 12.42
CA ALA A 100 -9.85 26.37 12.41
C ALA A 100 -10.29 25.78 13.76
N SER A 101 -11.02 24.67 13.72
CA SER A 101 -11.33 23.90 14.92
C SER A 101 -10.20 22.94 15.27
N GLU A 102 -10.17 22.46 16.51
CA GLU A 102 -9.26 21.37 16.92
C GLU A 102 -9.42 20.11 16.06
N ARG A 103 -10.65 19.83 15.60
CA ARG A 103 -10.92 18.69 14.71
C ARG A 103 -10.31 18.88 13.33
N ASP A 104 -10.28 20.10 12.81
CA ASP A 104 -9.64 20.40 11.52
C ASP A 104 -8.12 20.16 11.61
N LEU A 105 -7.51 20.58 12.72
CA LEU A 105 -6.09 20.34 12.98
C LEU A 105 -5.79 18.84 13.16
N ALA A 106 -6.60 18.14 13.97
CA ALA A 106 -6.45 16.69 14.18
C ALA A 106 -6.61 15.91 12.86
N HIS A 107 -7.53 16.33 11.99
CA HIS A 107 -7.70 15.73 10.68
C HIS A 107 -6.45 15.86 9.81
N LEU A 108 -5.89 17.08 9.74
CA LEU A 108 -4.69 17.33 8.95
C LEU A 108 -3.48 16.57 9.50
N ILE A 109 -3.29 16.55 10.82
CA ILE A 109 -2.24 15.79 11.49
C ILE A 109 -2.38 14.29 11.14
N GLY A 110 -3.59 13.74 11.21
CA GLY A 110 -3.86 12.35 10.84
C GLY A 110 -3.48 12.04 9.39
N LEU A 111 -3.80 12.94 8.44
CA LEU A 111 -3.42 12.79 7.04
C LEU A 111 -1.89 12.81 6.85
N LEU A 112 -1.19 13.75 7.48
CA LEU A 112 0.27 13.85 7.41
C LEU A 112 0.97 12.65 8.07
N THR A 113 0.43 12.17 9.19
CA THR A 113 0.93 10.96 9.86
C THR A 113 0.82 9.74 8.96
N SER A 114 -0.26 9.64 8.16
CA SER A 114 -0.49 8.51 7.26
C SER A 114 0.52 8.40 6.10
N VAL A 115 1.36 9.41 5.87
CA VAL A 115 2.41 9.40 4.83
C VAL A 115 3.82 9.35 5.41
N ASN A 116 3.96 9.39 6.74
CA ASN A 116 5.24 9.51 7.43
C ASN A 116 6.21 8.37 7.09
N GLN A 117 5.70 7.16 6.84
CA GLN A 117 6.54 6.00 6.46
C GLN A 117 7.26 6.16 5.11
N ALA A 118 6.77 7.03 4.22
CA ALA A 118 7.37 7.29 2.91
C ALA A 118 8.06 8.65 2.80
N VAL A 119 8.07 9.45 3.88
CA VAL A 119 8.65 10.79 3.90
C VAL A 119 9.64 10.87 5.06
N SER A 120 10.94 10.96 4.76
CA SER A 120 12.02 11.00 5.76
C SER A 120 11.97 12.20 6.71
N VAL A 121 11.13 13.21 6.42
CA VAL A 121 11.04 14.50 7.11
C VAL A 121 9.72 14.68 7.88
N GLY A 122 8.82 13.69 7.86
CA GLY A 122 7.48 13.79 8.46
C GLY A 122 7.38 13.94 9.99
N PRO A 123 8.34 13.53 10.84
CA PRO A 123 8.19 13.66 12.29
C PRO A 123 8.63 15.01 12.86
N LEU A 124 8.78 16.06 12.05
CA LEU A 124 9.08 17.41 12.56
C LEU A 124 7.87 17.99 13.33
N HIS A 125 7.87 17.70 14.64
CA HIS A 125 7.20 18.44 15.72
C HIS A 125 5.67 18.37 15.83
N TYR A 126 5.10 17.18 15.95
CA TYR A 126 3.88 17.02 16.74
C TYR A 126 4.08 15.90 17.77
N ARG A 127 3.76 16.17 19.04
CA ARG A 127 3.80 15.14 20.08
C ARG A 127 2.63 14.18 19.80
N ALA A 128 2.95 12.90 19.65
CA ALA A 128 1.96 11.83 19.75
C ALA A 128 1.44 11.73 21.19
#